data_AF-A0A074WCR3-F1
#
_entry.id   AF-A0A074WCR3-F1
#
_cell.length_a   1.000
_cell.length_b   1.000
_cell.length_c   1.000
_cell.angle_alpha   90.00
_cell.angle_beta   90.00
_cell.angle_gamma   90.00
#
_symmetry.space_group_name_H-M   'P 1'
#
loop_
_entity.id
_entity.type
_entity.pdbx_description
1 polymer ?
#
loop_
_entity_poly.entity_id
_entity_poly.type
_entity_poly.pdbx_seq_one_letter_code
_entity_poly.pdbx_strand_id
1 'polypeptide(L)'
;SHPVHPATVHFPIAFLSTAYGLDALHVIRPYLPSIATNYLPTVVETTRIGYWALGLGILTALPSAASGIVQGAKMVQNQGLYDQSGKLKQKSKVLIAHALVNDVVIAVSAWIWYKRRNASSLEYIKEGLNPMSYEPQNWMVGASIVLGALLMFGANLGGTLVYDYGLGLSMGKKVIKKNE
;
A
#
# COMPACT_ATOMS: atom_id res chain seq x y z
N SER A 1 23.57 -13.15 -7.11
CA SER A 1 22.37 -13.14 -6.27
C SER A 1 21.50 -11.97 -6.68
N HIS A 2 20.33 -12.21 -7.27
CA HIS A 2 19.39 -11.12 -7.51
C HIS A 2 18.90 -10.56 -6.17
N PRO A 3 18.63 -9.26 -6.07
CA PRO A 3 18.01 -8.70 -4.88
C PRO A 3 16.77 -9.52 -4.56
N VAL A 4 16.63 -9.96 -3.32
CA VAL A 4 15.40 -10.57 -2.82
C VAL A 4 14.41 -9.42 -2.56
N HIS A 5 14.12 -8.66 -3.61
CA HIS A 5 12.98 -7.77 -3.70
C HIS A 5 11.95 -8.55 -4.52
N PRO A 6 11.21 -9.49 -3.90
CA PRO A 6 10.21 -10.20 -4.67
C PRO A 6 9.20 -9.16 -5.16
N ALA A 7 8.79 -9.25 -6.42
CA ALA A 7 7.76 -8.38 -7.00
C ALA A 7 6.50 -8.31 -6.12
N THR A 8 6.29 -9.31 -5.27
CA THR A 8 5.22 -9.41 -4.28
C THR A 8 5.16 -8.25 -3.27
N VAL A 9 6.25 -7.54 -2.97
CA VAL A 9 6.18 -6.35 -2.08
C VAL A 9 5.65 -5.10 -2.78
N HIS A 10 5.54 -5.11 -4.11
CA HIS A 10 4.92 -4.02 -4.88
C HIS A 10 3.44 -4.28 -5.14
N PHE A 11 2.96 -5.51 -4.94
CA PHE A 11 1.54 -5.84 -5.09
C PHE A 11 0.62 -5.01 -4.19
N PRO A 12 0.95 -4.72 -2.91
CA PRO A 12 0.13 -3.84 -2.10
C PRO A 12 -0.02 -2.46 -2.74
N ILE A 13 1.10 -1.88 -3.19
CA ILE A 13 1.09 -0.54 -3.81
C ILE A 13 0.25 -0.57 -5.08
N ALA A 14 0.44 -1.56 -5.96
CA ALA A 14 -0.30 -1.66 -7.21
C ALA A 14 -1.81 -1.79 -6.99
N PHE A 15 -2.24 -2.71 -6.12
CA PHE A 15 -3.64 -2.96 -5.86
C PHE A 15 -4.31 -1.83 -5.06
N LEU A 16 -3.67 -1.31 -4.02
CA LEU A 16 -4.21 -0.18 -3.24
C LEU A 16 -4.31 1.09 -4.09
N SER A 17 -3.28 1.41 -4.88
CA SER A 17 -3.31 2.57 -5.79
C SER A 17 -4.40 2.42 -6.83
N THR A 18 -4.60 1.21 -7.38
CA THR A 18 -5.71 0.93 -8.29
C THR A 18 -7.04 1.19 -7.61
N ALA A 19 -7.25 0.68 -6.39
CA ALA A 19 -8.50 0.89 -5.65
C ALA A 19 -8.79 2.37 -5.40
N TYR A 20 -7.81 3.13 -4.88
CA TYR A 20 -7.99 4.56 -4.61
C TYR A 20 -8.14 5.38 -5.89
N GLY A 21 -7.41 5.01 -6.95
CA GLY A 21 -7.53 5.64 -8.26
C GLY A 21 -8.92 5.46 -8.85
N LEU A 22 -9.55 4.30 -8.67
CA LEU A 22 -10.92 4.05 -9.11
C LEU A 22 -11.96 4.82 -8.29
N ASP A 23 -11.71 5.07 -6.99
CA ASP A 23 -12.56 5.96 -6.20
C ASP A 23 -12.46 7.42 -6.65
N ALA A 24 -11.24 7.87 -6.93
CA ALA A 24 -11.01 9.19 -7.52
C ALA A 24 -11.68 9.29 -8.90
N LEU A 25 -11.55 8.25 -9.72
CA LEU A 25 -12.21 8.15 -11.03
C LEU A 25 -13.73 8.28 -10.91
N HIS A 26 -14.33 7.62 -9.93
CA HIS A 26 -15.77 7.69 -9.68
C HIS A 26 -16.24 9.14 -9.45
N VAL A 27 -15.48 9.94 -8.69
CA VAL A 27 -15.80 11.35 -8.42
C VAL A 27 -15.57 12.26 -9.63
N ILE A 28 -14.50 12.04 -10.40
CA ILE A 28 -14.19 12.91 -11.55
C ILE A 28 -15.01 12.56 -12.79
N ARG A 29 -15.55 11.33 -12.89
CA ARG A 29 -16.24 10.82 -14.07
C ARG A 29 -17.32 11.76 -14.63
N PRO A 30 -18.21 12.37 -13.82
CA PRO A 30 -19.25 13.27 -14.32
C PRO A 30 -18.70 14.53 -15.01
N TYR A 31 -17.44 14.88 -14.75
CA TYR A 31 -16.76 16.05 -15.33
C TYR A 31 -15.90 15.70 -16.55
N LEU A 32 -15.81 14.42 -16.92
CA LEU A 32 -15.06 13.99 -18.10
C LEU A 32 -15.91 14.12 -19.37
N PRO A 33 -15.29 14.45 -20.51
CA PRO A 33 -16.00 14.49 -21.80
C PRO A 33 -16.46 13.08 -22.19
N SER A 34 -17.59 13.00 -22.92
CA SER A 34 -18.22 11.73 -23.31
C SER A 34 -17.26 10.79 -24.05
N ILE A 35 -16.36 11.36 -24.86
CA ILE A 35 -15.34 10.58 -25.59
C ILE A 35 -14.40 9.84 -24.64
N ALA A 36 -14.06 10.40 -23.48
CA ALA A 36 -13.25 9.72 -22.47
C ALA A 36 -14.06 8.66 -21.72
N THR A 37 -15.30 8.99 -21.33
CA THR A 37 -16.14 8.06 -20.56
C THR A 37 -16.56 6.81 -21.33
N ASN A 38 -16.56 6.85 -22.67
CA ASN A 38 -16.87 5.70 -23.53
C ASN A 38 -15.80 4.60 -23.49
N TYR A 39 -14.56 4.93 -23.12
CA TYR A 39 -13.46 3.96 -22.97
C TYR A 39 -13.22 3.54 -21.53
N LEU A 40 -13.97 4.10 -20.57
CA LEU A 40 -13.88 3.74 -19.16
C LEU A 40 -14.85 2.60 -18.84
N PRO A 41 -14.48 1.68 -17.91
CA PRO A 41 -15.43 0.71 -17.36
C PRO A 41 -16.68 1.42 -16.86
N THR A 42 -17.83 0.76 -16.85
CA THR A 42 -19.06 1.31 -16.25
C THR A 42 -18.86 1.64 -14.77
N VAL A 43 -19.76 2.42 -14.18
CA VAL A 43 -19.71 2.76 -12.74
C VAL A 43 -19.72 1.49 -11.89
N VAL A 44 -20.58 0.53 -12.25
CA VAL A 44 -20.68 -0.78 -11.57
C VAL A 44 -19.39 -1.58 -11.68
N GLU A 45 -18.77 -1.63 -12.86
CA GLU A 45 -17.50 -2.33 -13.05
C GLU A 45 -16.37 -1.65 -12.28
N THR A 46 -16.33 -0.32 -12.27
CA THR A 46 -15.35 0.49 -11.55
C THR A 46 -15.38 0.18 -10.05
N THR A 47 -16.56 0.19 -9.43
CA THR A 47 -16.68 -0.07 -7.98
C THR A 47 -16.40 -1.53 -7.64
N ARG A 48 -16.80 -2.49 -8.50
CA ARG A 48 -16.46 -3.90 -8.33
C ARG A 48 -14.95 -4.16 -8.41
N ILE A 49 -14.27 -3.61 -9.41
CA ILE A 49 -12.81 -3.73 -9.54
C ILE A 49 -12.14 -3.09 -8.33
N GLY A 50 -12.59 -1.90 -7.93
CA GLY A 50 -12.07 -1.19 -6.76
C GLY A 50 -12.22 -1.98 -5.45
N TYR A 51 -13.34 -2.69 -5.25
CA TYR A 51 -13.54 -3.56 -4.08
C TYR A 51 -12.51 -4.70 -4.04
N TRP A 52 -12.35 -5.42 -5.15
CA TRP A 52 -11.43 -6.56 -5.21
C TRP A 52 -9.97 -6.12 -5.18
N ALA A 53 -9.63 -5.02 -5.85
CA ALA A 53 -8.30 -4.42 -5.77
C ALA A 53 -7.97 -4.01 -4.33
N LEU A 54 -8.89 -3.36 -3.60
CA LEU A 54 -8.66 -2.99 -2.21
C LEU A 54 -8.41 -4.23 -1.34
N GLY A 55 -9.24 -5.28 -1.51
CA GLY A 55 -9.08 -6.55 -0.80
C GLY A 55 -7.74 -7.24 -1.09
N LEU A 56 -7.36 -7.36 -2.36
CA LEU A 56 -6.06 -7.93 -2.78
C LEU A 56 -4.88 -7.10 -2.28
N GLY A 57 -5.01 -5.78 -2.26
CA GLY A 57 -4.01 -4.87 -1.70
C GLY A 57 -3.78 -5.14 -0.22
N ILE A 58 -4.84 -5.27 0.57
CA ILE A 58 -4.76 -5.62 2.00
C ILE A 58 -4.12 -7.01 2.17
N LEU A 59 -4.61 -8.02 1.44
CA LEU A 59 -4.12 -9.39 1.56
C LEU A 59 -2.63 -9.52 1.23
N THR A 60 -2.16 -8.82 0.20
CA THR A 60 -0.74 -8.81 -0.18
C THR A 60 0.10 -7.91 0.73
N ALA A 61 -0.50 -6.95 1.43
CA ALA A 61 0.20 -6.10 2.39
C ALA A 61 0.64 -6.87 3.64
N LEU A 62 -0.12 -7.89 4.07
CA LEU A 62 0.19 -8.70 5.25
C LEU A 62 1.57 -9.38 5.18
N PRO A 63 1.90 -10.20 4.15
CA PRO A 63 3.24 -10.79 4.04
C PRO A 63 4.32 -9.73 3.82
N SER A 64 4.00 -8.62 3.15
CA SER A 64 4.94 -7.51 2.93
C SER A 64 5.33 -6.84 4.26
N ALA A 65 4.36 -6.50 5.10
CA ALA A 65 4.57 -5.95 6.44
C ALA A 65 5.33 -6.93 7.34
N ALA A 66 4.97 -8.22 7.33
CA ALA A 66 5.68 -9.25 8.07
C ALA A 66 7.17 -9.33 7.67
N SER A 67 7.47 -9.26 6.36
CA SER A 67 8.85 -9.22 5.88
C SER A 67 9.62 -7.98 6.35
N GLY A 68 8.95 -6.81 6.36
CA GLY A 68 9.49 -5.55 6.86
C GLY A 68 9.80 -5.59 8.36
N ILE A 69 8.92 -6.21 9.17
CA ILE A 69 9.13 -6.42 10.60
C ILE A 69 10.40 -7.25 10.84
N VAL A 70 10.60 -8.35 10.10
CA VAL A 70 11.81 -9.18 10.23
C VAL A 70 13.07 -8.40 9.87
N GLN A 71 13.03 -7.59 8.81
CA GLN A 71 14.18 -6.76 8.42
C GLN A 71 14.46 -5.66 9.45
N GLY A 72 13.42 -5.00 9.94
CA GLY A 72 13.51 -3.98 11.00
C GLY A 72 14.07 -4.56 12.30
N ALA A 73 13.58 -5.73 12.74
CA ALA A 73 14.07 -6.41 13.93
C ALA A 73 15.57 -6.76 13.79
N LYS A 74 16.00 -7.30 12.65
CA LYS A 74 17.42 -7.57 12.37
C LYS A 74 18.26 -6.29 12.39
N MET A 75 17.75 -5.19 11.84
CA MET A 75 18.44 -3.90 11.89
C MET A 75 18.64 -3.44 13.34
N VAL A 76 17.57 -3.50 14.15
CA VAL A 76 17.62 -3.10 15.57
C VAL A 76 18.57 -4.00 16.36
N GLN A 77 18.54 -5.31 16.13
CA GLN A 77 19.45 -6.26 16.78
C GLN A 77 20.92 -5.98 16.44
N ASN A 78 21.22 -5.67 15.17
CA ASN A 78 22.59 -5.50 14.71
C ASN A 78 23.18 -4.11 15.00
N GLN A 79 22.34 -3.07 15.00
CA GLN A 79 22.81 -1.69 15.01
C GLN A 79 22.25 -0.88 16.18
N GLY A 80 21.19 -1.34 16.83
CA GLY A 80 20.46 -0.54 17.81
C GLY A 80 19.70 0.65 17.19
N LEU A 81 18.73 1.17 17.92
CA LEU A 81 17.91 2.31 17.48
C LEU A 81 18.60 3.66 17.67
N TYR A 82 19.42 3.77 18.72
CA TYR A 82 20.04 5.01 19.19
C TYR A 82 21.53 5.06 18.86
N ASP A 83 22.04 6.28 18.65
CA ASP A 83 23.46 6.55 18.54
C ASP A 83 24.14 6.61 19.93
N GLN A 84 25.44 6.86 19.94
CA GLN A 84 26.25 6.95 21.16
C GLN A 84 25.84 8.12 22.07
N SER A 85 25.14 9.13 21.52
CA SER A 85 24.62 10.27 22.27
C SER A 85 23.20 10.03 22.79
N GLY A 86 22.64 8.82 22.60
CA GLY A 86 21.28 8.48 23.00
C GLY A 86 20.20 9.07 22.08
N LYS A 87 20.55 9.63 20.92
CA LYS A 87 19.57 10.15 19.96
C LYS A 87 19.16 9.07 18.98
N LEU A 88 17.89 9.08 18.58
CA LEU A 88 17.36 8.13 17.62
C LEU A 88 18.03 8.36 16.26
N LYS A 89 18.65 7.32 15.69
CA LYS A 89 19.33 7.40 14.39
C LYS A 89 18.35 7.81 13.30
N GLN A 90 18.82 8.56 12.30
CA GLN A 90 17.96 9.00 11.20
C GLN A 90 17.32 7.81 10.46
N LYS A 91 18.10 6.75 10.20
CA LYS A 91 17.59 5.49 9.63
C LYS A 91 16.46 4.88 10.46
N SER A 92 16.59 4.87 11.79
CA SER A 92 15.56 4.36 12.71
C SER A 92 14.29 5.21 12.65
N LYS A 93 14.41 6.54 12.55
CA LYS A 93 13.25 7.45 12.38
C LYS A 93 12.51 7.14 11.08
N VAL A 94 13.23 7.00 9.98
CA VAL A 94 12.63 6.66 8.67
C VAL A 94 11.97 5.29 8.72
N LEU A 95 12.60 4.29 9.36
CA LEU A 95 12.01 2.96 9.51
C LEU A 95 10.68 3.00 10.29
N ILE A 96 10.67 3.70 11.43
CA ILE A 96 9.47 3.84 12.27
C ILE A 96 8.38 4.60 11.51
N ALA A 97 8.72 5.71 10.85
CA ALA A 97 7.76 6.48 10.06
C ALA A 97 7.18 5.65 8.91
N HIS A 98 8.03 4.90 8.19
CA HIS A 98 7.60 4.01 7.12
C HIS A 98 6.63 2.94 7.63
N ALA A 99 6.96 2.28 8.74
CA ALA A 99 6.10 1.26 9.35
C ALA A 99 4.74 1.86 9.77
N LEU A 100 4.75 2.95 10.54
CA LEU A 100 3.52 3.59 11.03
C LEU A 100 2.61 4.07 9.90
N VAL A 101 3.17 4.69 8.86
CA VAL A 101 2.37 5.16 7.72
C VAL A 101 1.71 3.98 7.01
N ASN A 102 2.44 2.88 6.79
CA ASN A 102 1.88 1.70 6.13
C ASN A 102 0.84 0.99 7.02
N ASP A 103 1.06 0.90 8.33
CA ASP A 103 0.09 0.31 9.27
C ASP A 103 -1.23 1.09 9.26
N VAL A 104 -1.18 2.42 9.25
CA VAL A 104 -2.37 3.27 9.10
C VAL A 104 -3.06 3.01 7.77
N VAL A 105 -2.29 2.96 6.66
CA VAL A 105 -2.86 2.69 5.33
C VAL A 105 -3.56 1.34 5.31
N ILE A 106 -2.94 0.28 5.81
CA ILE A 106 -3.50 -1.07 5.82
C ILE A 106 -4.75 -1.13 6.71
N ALA A 107 -4.67 -0.60 7.94
CA ALA A 107 -5.78 -0.67 8.90
C ALA A 107 -7.02 0.09 8.42
N VAL A 108 -6.84 1.33 7.93
CA VAL A 108 -7.96 2.12 7.43
C VAL A 108 -8.49 1.54 6.10
N SER A 109 -7.63 0.98 5.24
CA SER A 109 -8.07 0.24 4.05
C SER A 109 -8.94 -0.94 4.40
N ALA A 110 -8.53 -1.74 5.38
CA ALA A 110 -9.29 -2.89 5.85
C ALA A 110 -10.66 -2.47 6.40
N TRP A 111 -10.71 -1.35 7.13
CA TRP A 111 -11.96 -0.76 7.57
C TRP A 111 -12.86 -0.33 6.41
N ILE A 112 -12.32 0.40 5.42
CA ILE A 112 -13.07 0.82 4.23
C ILE A 112 -13.59 -0.40 3.47
N TRP A 113 -12.74 -1.42 3.24
CA TRP A 113 -13.12 -2.66 2.58
C TRP A 113 -14.27 -3.37 3.29
N TYR A 114 -14.21 -3.45 4.63
CA TYR A 114 -15.29 -3.99 5.45
C TYR A 114 -16.58 -3.17 5.31
N LYS A 115 -16.50 -1.84 5.30
CA LYS A 115 -17.67 -0.96 5.12
C LYS A 115 -18.27 -1.10 3.72
N ARG A 116 -17.46 -1.27 2.67
CA ARG A 116 -17.93 -1.56 1.30
C ARG A 116 -18.64 -2.90 1.22
N ARG A 117 -18.13 -3.93 1.90
CA ARG A 117 -18.77 -5.25 2.00
C ARG A 117 -20.15 -5.18 2.66
N ASN A 118 -20.35 -4.28 3.63
CA ASN A 118 -21.66 -4.10 4.26
C ASN A 118 -22.60 -3.20 3.46
N ALA A 119 -22.03 -2.32 2.61
CA ALA A 119 -22.77 -1.41 1.74
C ALA A 119 -23.16 -2.03 0.39
N SER A 120 -22.61 -3.21 0.04
CA SER A 120 -23.08 -3.96 -1.11
C SER A 120 -24.54 -4.37 -0.85
N SER A 121 -25.46 -3.65 -1.47
CA SER A 121 -26.88 -3.74 -1.19
C SER A 121 -27.57 -4.79 -2.06
N LEU A 122 -28.66 -5.37 -1.52
CA LEU A 122 -29.62 -6.21 -2.25
C LEU A 122 -30.23 -5.50 -3.48
N GLU A 123 -30.08 -4.18 -3.59
CA GLU A 123 -30.63 -3.37 -4.68
C GLU A 123 -29.85 -3.57 -6.00
N TYR A 124 -28.54 -3.81 -5.93
CA TYR A 124 -27.71 -4.23 -7.06
C TYR A 124 -27.79 -5.74 -7.37
N ILE A 125 -28.49 -6.52 -6.53
CA ILE A 125 -28.70 -7.98 -6.71
C ILE A 125 -29.91 -8.27 -7.60
N LYS A 126 -30.83 -7.31 -7.79
CA LYS A 126 -32.11 -7.51 -8.49
C LYS A 126 -32.02 -7.83 -9.99
N GLU A 127 -30.87 -7.64 -10.63
CA GLU A 127 -30.66 -7.94 -12.06
C GLU A 127 -29.86 -9.22 -12.33
N GLY A 128 -29.62 -10.06 -11.31
CA GLY A 128 -28.89 -11.33 -11.49
C GLY A 128 -27.40 -11.17 -11.82
N LEU A 129 -26.84 -9.96 -11.67
CA LEU A 129 -25.43 -9.67 -11.96
C LEU A 129 -24.72 -8.98 -10.78
N ASN A 130 -23.85 -9.79 -10.16
CA ASN A 130 -22.63 -9.49 -9.40
C ASN A 130 -22.70 -9.23 -7.87
N PRO A 131 -22.13 -10.16 -7.06
CA PRO A 131 -21.77 -9.83 -5.69
C PRO A 131 -20.65 -8.78 -5.67
N MET A 132 -20.69 -7.86 -4.71
CA MET A 132 -19.62 -6.89 -4.34
C MET A 132 -19.52 -5.54 -5.08
N SER A 133 -20.50 -5.14 -5.88
CA SER A 133 -20.65 -3.73 -6.29
C SER A 133 -21.17 -2.89 -5.11
N TYR A 134 -20.78 -1.62 -5.03
CA TYR A 134 -21.21 -0.73 -3.94
C TYR A 134 -21.31 0.73 -4.42
N GLU A 135 -22.10 1.54 -3.70
CA GLU A 135 -22.15 2.99 -3.89
C GLU A 135 -21.16 3.67 -2.93
N PRO A 136 -20.09 4.34 -3.42
CA PRO A 136 -19.11 4.97 -2.55
C PRO A 136 -19.70 6.17 -1.80
N GLN A 137 -19.63 6.17 -0.47
CA GLN A 137 -19.97 7.35 0.32
C GLN A 137 -18.85 8.40 0.22
N ASN A 138 -19.19 9.69 0.24
CA ASN A 138 -18.22 10.80 0.10
C ASN A 138 -17.01 10.69 1.04
N TRP A 139 -17.23 10.28 2.29
CA TRP A 139 -16.13 10.10 3.25
C TRP A 139 -15.19 8.96 2.86
N MET A 140 -15.69 7.89 2.20
CA MET A 140 -14.86 6.79 1.72
C MET A 140 -13.93 7.27 0.63
N VAL A 141 -14.44 8.09 -0.31
CA VAL A 141 -13.61 8.64 -1.37
C VAL A 141 -12.58 9.63 -0.81
N GLY A 142 -13.00 10.52 0.09
CA GLY A 142 -12.08 11.44 0.77
C GLY A 142 -10.97 10.70 1.52
N ALA A 143 -11.33 9.63 2.24
CA ALA A 143 -10.36 8.77 2.91
C ALA A 143 -9.42 8.09 1.90
N SER A 144 -9.93 7.51 0.82
CA SER A 144 -9.11 6.87 -0.22
C SER A 144 -8.09 7.82 -0.85
N ILE A 145 -8.44 9.09 -1.08
CA ILE A 145 -7.51 10.09 -1.61
C ILE A 145 -6.37 10.35 -0.61
N VAL A 146 -6.70 10.55 0.67
CA VAL A 146 -5.71 10.75 1.73
C VAL A 146 -4.82 9.51 1.89
N LEU A 147 -5.40 8.32 1.87
CA LEU A 147 -4.67 7.06 1.95
C LEU A 147 -3.76 6.84 0.73
N GLY A 148 -4.18 7.26 -0.47
CA GLY A 148 -3.35 7.23 -1.66
C GLY A 148 -2.11 8.12 -1.52
N ALA A 149 -2.28 9.33 -0.98
CA ALA A 149 -1.14 10.21 -0.69
C ALA A 149 -0.20 9.61 0.37
N LEU A 150 -0.76 9.05 1.45
CA LEU A 150 0.01 8.37 2.49
C LEU A 150 0.73 7.13 1.97
N LEU A 151 0.12 6.35 1.08
CA LEU A 151 0.73 5.19 0.43
C LEU A 151 1.97 5.61 -0.38
N MET A 152 1.86 6.68 -1.17
CA MET A 152 3.00 7.19 -1.96
C MET A 152 4.10 7.76 -1.06
N PHE A 153 3.72 8.47 0.01
CA PHE A 153 4.68 8.94 1.01
C PHE A 153 5.40 7.77 1.70
N GLY A 154 4.66 6.74 2.12
CA GLY A 154 5.21 5.52 2.71
C GLY A 154 6.15 4.79 1.74
N ALA A 155 5.78 4.71 0.45
CA ALA A 155 6.63 4.12 -0.59
C ALA A 155 7.94 4.89 -0.76
N ASN A 156 7.91 6.23 -0.74
CA ASN A 156 9.12 7.05 -0.78
C ASN A 156 10.04 6.77 0.43
N LEU A 157 9.49 6.71 1.65
CA LEU A 157 10.27 6.35 2.84
C LEU A 157 10.89 4.94 2.73
N GLY A 158 10.16 3.99 2.14
CA GLY A 158 10.67 2.64 1.85
C GLY A 158 11.85 2.68 0.87
N GLY A 159 11.72 3.50 -0.18
CA GLY A 159 12.81 3.79 -1.12
C GLY A 159 14.05 4.34 -0.42
N THR A 160 13.90 5.35 0.44
CA THR A 160 15.00 5.88 1.26
C THR A 160 15.67 4.79 2.11
N LEU A 161 14.91 3.89 2.74
CA LEU A 161 15.49 2.79 3.53
C LEU A 161 16.36 1.86 2.70
N VAL A 162 15.96 1.56 1.47
CA VAL A 162 16.69 0.67 0.57
C VAL A 162 17.88 1.38 -0.08
N TYR A 163 17.65 2.53 -0.72
CA TYR A 163 18.64 3.20 -1.56
C TYR A 163 19.65 4.02 -0.76
N ASP A 164 19.23 4.70 0.31
CA ASP A 164 20.14 5.55 1.09
C ASP A 164 20.76 4.78 2.26
N TYR A 165 20.02 3.81 2.81
CA TYR A 165 20.44 3.09 4.02
C TYR A 165 20.70 1.60 3.83
N GLY A 166 20.55 1.06 2.62
CA GLY A 166 20.87 -0.32 2.28
C GLY A 166 20.05 -1.37 3.03
N LEU A 167 18.86 -1.03 3.55
CA LEU A 167 18.00 -1.98 4.24
C LEU A 167 17.47 -3.02 3.24
N GLY A 168 17.52 -4.30 3.59
CA GLY A 168 17.07 -5.39 2.73
C GLY A 168 18.05 -5.79 1.61
N LEU A 169 19.09 -5.01 1.36
CA LEU A 169 20.19 -5.41 0.49
C LEU A 169 21.16 -6.31 1.28
N SER A 170 21.40 -7.53 0.80
CA SER A 170 22.67 -8.20 1.12
C SER A 170 23.77 -7.50 0.33
N MET A 171 24.15 -6.30 0.78
CA MET A 171 25.42 -5.70 0.36
C MET A 171 26.48 -6.74 0.72
N GLY A 172 26.95 -7.46 -0.31
CA GLY A 172 27.75 -8.66 -0.15
C GLY A 172 28.83 -8.41 0.88
N LYS A 173 29.02 -9.37 1.80
CA LYS A 173 30.22 -9.41 2.63
C LYS A 173 31.39 -9.14 1.69
N LYS A 174 32.00 -7.96 1.77
CA LYS A 174 33.40 -7.83 1.38
C LYS A 174 34.12 -8.75 2.36
N VAL A 175 34.37 -9.98 1.93
CA VAL A 175 35.47 -10.76 2.49
C VAL A 175 36.69 -9.90 2.21
N ILE A 176 37.09 -9.10 3.20
CA ILE A 176 38.46 -8.60 3.24
C ILE A 176 39.27 -9.87 3.39
N LYS A 177 39.76 -10.42 2.26
CA LYS A 177 40.86 -11.36 2.31
C LYS A 177 41.98 -10.58 3.00
N LYS A 178 42.20 -10.91 4.27
CA LYS A 178 43.45 -10.56 4.94
C LYS A 178 44.50 -11.39 4.20
N ASN A 179 45.18 -10.76 3.25
CA ASN A 179 46.38 -11.35 2.68
C ASN A 179 47.38 -11.41 3.84
N GLU A 180 47.76 -12.65 4.16
CA GLU A 180 49.00 -13.11 4.81
C GLU A 180 49.56 -12.24 5.95
#